data_AF-A0A7X8VEL3-F1
#
_entry.id   AF-A0A7X8VEL3-F1
#
_cell.length_a   1.000
_cell.length_b   1.000
_cell.length_c   1.000
_cell.angle_alpha   90.00
_cell.angle_beta   90.00
_cell.angle_gamma   90.00
#
_symmetry.space_group_name_H-M   'P 1'
#
loop_
_entity.id
_entity.type
_entity.pdbx_description
1 polymer ?
#
loop_
_entity_poly.entity_id
_entity_poly.type
_entity_poly.pdbx_seq_one_letter_code
_entity_poly.pdbx_strand_id
1 'polypeptide(L)'
;MTGLLSQLHAFLLTLVLGLITGVIFHYYQGVIRTARISRYVLYALDFFLWIFIIVLVFLVMLFINQGEMRVYVLIALVLGILLYYRCLSRRLERVISAAAQVTVTICSCIYGYLKKAIKWTISRLALLKPRPPEPPADAED
;
A
#
# COMPACT_ATOMS: atom_id res chain seq x y z
N MET A 1 -12.55 -40.74 3.83
CA MET A 1 -11.69 -40.81 5.03
C MET A 1 -10.94 -39.49 5.19
N THR A 2 -11.63 -38.38 5.50
CA THR A 2 -10.99 -37.06 5.62
C THR A 2 -10.37 -36.96 7.01
N GLY A 3 -9.17 -37.51 7.13
CA GLY A 3 -8.43 -37.60 8.38
C GLY A 3 -8.15 -36.21 8.96
N LEU A 4 -8.10 -36.16 10.29
CA LEU A 4 -7.72 -34.99 11.09
C LEU A 4 -6.50 -34.22 10.52
N LEU A 5 -5.61 -34.91 9.82
CA LEU A 5 -4.48 -34.33 9.09
C LEU A 5 -4.87 -33.27 8.04
N SER A 6 -5.94 -33.47 7.26
CA SER A 6 -6.33 -32.47 6.25
C SER A 6 -6.90 -31.21 6.90
N GLN A 7 -7.66 -31.36 7.99
CA GLN A 7 -8.16 -30.25 8.79
C GLN A 7 -7.02 -29.48 9.48
N LEU A 8 -6.05 -30.20 10.04
CA LEU A 8 -4.85 -29.61 10.64
C LEU A 8 -4.02 -28.86 9.61
N HIS A 9 -3.83 -29.42 8.41
CA HIS A 9 -3.11 -28.77 7.33
C HIS A 9 -3.79 -27.46 6.90
N ALA A 10 -5.12 -27.49 6.71
CA ALA A 10 -5.90 -26.29 6.41
C ALA A 10 -5.80 -25.23 7.50
N PHE A 11 -5.84 -25.64 8.78
CA PHE A 11 -5.68 -24.75 9.91
C PHE A 11 -4.30 -24.08 9.93
N LEU A 12 -3.21 -24.86 9.78
CA LEU A 12 -1.84 -24.35 9.79
C LEU A 12 -1.59 -23.39 8.62
N LEU A 13 -2.06 -23.72 7.42
CA LEU A 13 -1.94 -22.84 6.26
C LEU A 13 -2.68 -21.52 6.47
N THR A 14 -3.86 -21.57 7.09
CA THR A 14 -4.62 -20.35 7.41
C THR A 14 -3.95 -19.52 8.52
N LEU A 15 -3.30 -20.18 9.48
CA LEU A 15 -2.51 -19.49 10.51
C LEU A 15 -1.29 -18.78 9.90
N VAL A 16 -0.60 -19.43 8.95
CA VAL A 16 0.49 -18.81 8.18
C VAL A 16 -0.05 -17.63 7.34
N LEU A 17 -1.21 -17.77 6.71
CA LEU A 17 -1.86 -16.68 6.01
C LEU A 17 -2.12 -15.48 6.95
N GLY A 18 -2.63 -15.72 8.16
CA GLY A 18 -2.81 -14.67 9.17
C GLY A 18 -1.50 -13.99 9.55
N LEU A 19 -0.41 -14.76 9.65
CA LEU A 19 0.92 -14.20 9.87
C LEU A 19 1.35 -13.27 8.73
N ILE A 20 1.16 -13.71 7.47
CA ILE A 20 1.46 -12.93 6.26
C ILE A 20 0.62 -11.65 6.23
N THR A 21 -0.68 -11.75 6.50
CA THR A 21 -1.57 -10.59 6.62
C THR A 21 -1.06 -9.60 7.67
N GLY A 22 -0.64 -10.09 8.84
CA GLY A 22 -0.03 -9.24 9.87
C GLY A 22 1.24 -8.51 9.40
N VAL A 23 2.11 -9.19 8.64
CA VAL A 23 3.30 -8.56 8.01
C VAL A 23 2.88 -7.43 7.06
N ILE A 24 1.90 -7.67 6.20
CA ILE A 24 1.42 -6.70 5.22
C ILE A 24 0.88 -5.45 5.92
N PHE A 25 0.06 -5.62 6.95
CA PHE A 25 -0.48 -4.51 7.74
C PHE A 25 0.62 -3.72 8.46
N HIS A 26 1.57 -4.40 9.09
CA HIS A 26 2.67 -3.73 9.78
C HIS A 26 3.57 -2.95 8.82
N TYR A 27 3.86 -3.52 7.64
CA TYR A 27 4.58 -2.81 6.59
C TYR A 27 3.83 -1.57 6.09
N TYR A 28 2.54 -1.72 5.78
CA TYR A 28 1.68 -0.61 5.36
C TYR A 28 1.65 0.52 6.40
N GLN A 29 1.48 0.19 7.67
CA GLN A 29 1.47 1.17 8.75
C GLN A 29 2.84 1.87 8.90
N GLY A 30 3.94 1.14 8.70
CA GLY A 30 5.30 1.69 8.67
C GLY A 30 5.51 2.68 7.52
N VAL A 31 5.03 2.36 6.32
CA VAL A 31 5.06 3.25 5.15
C VAL A 31 4.27 4.52 5.44
N ILE A 32 3.04 4.42 5.92
CA ILE A 32 2.19 5.57 6.22
C ILE A 32 2.82 6.49 7.26
N ARG A 33 3.34 5.92 8.36
CA ARG A 33 3.99 6.68 9.44
C ARG A 33 5.19 7.47 8.92
N THR A 34 5.93 6.91 7.96
CA THR A 34 7.13 7.53 7.38
C THR A 34 6.79 8.55 6.30
N ALA A 35 5.77 8.27 5.48
CA ALA A 35 5.47 9.00 4.25
C ALA A 35 4.77 10.36 4.45
N ARG A 36 4.32 10.70 5.66
CA ARG A 36 3.57 11.95 5.96
C ARG A 36 2.50 12.27 4.90
N ILE A 37 1.71 11.27 4.55
CA ILE A 37 0.74 11.30 3.45
C ILE A 37 -0.47 12.18 3.81
N SER A 38 -1.07 12.84 2.82
CA SER A 38 -2.31 13.60 3.00
C SER A 38 -3.52 12.69 3.29
N ARG A 39 -4.53 13.21 3.99
CA ARG A 39 -5.74 12.46 4.35
C ARG A 39 -6.41 11.73 3.18
N TYR A 40 -6.43 12.33 2.00
CA TYR A 40 -7.08 11.75 0.82
C TYR A 40 -6.36 10.53 0.27
N VAL A 41 -5.02 10.60 0.22
CA VAL A 41 -4.21 9.49 -0.27
C VAL A 41 -4.22 8.35 0.75
N LEU A 42 -4.30 8.64 2.06
CA LEU A 42 -4.50 7.63 3.09
C LEU A 42 -5.78 6.84 2.87
N TYR A 43 -6.92 7.50 2.63
CA TYR A 43 -8.19 6.81 2.36
C TYR A 43 -8.12 5.92 1.11
N ALA A 44 -7.50 6.42 0.04
CA ALA A 44 -7.31 5.61 -1.16
C ALA A 44 -6.45 4.38 -0.89
N LEU A 45 -5.31 4.55 -0.20
CA LEU A 45 -4.40 3.45 0.10
C LEU A 45 -5.05 2.41 1.02
N ASP A 46 -5.83 2.84 2.01
CA ASP A 46 -6.59 1.97 2.90
C ASP A 46 -7.64 1.16 2.13
N PHE A 47 -8.41 1.81 1.26
CA PHE A 47 -9.38 1.14 0.39
C PHE A 47 -8.74 0.04 -0.48
N PHE A 48 -7.62 0.36 -1.14
CA PHE A 48 -6.89 -0.63 -1.94
C PHE A 48 -6.34 -1.78 -1.09
N LEU A 49 -5.81 -1.48 0.10
CA LEU A 49 -5.30 -2.51 1.00
C LEU A 49 -6.41 -3.43 1.49
N TRP A 50 -7.55 -2.90 1.89
CA TRP A 50 -8.69 -3.70 2.34
C TRP A 50 -9.19 -4.63 1.24
N ILE A 51 -9.37 -4.13 0.01
CA ILE A 51 -9.74 -4.97 -1.13
C ILE A 51 -8.69 -6.06 -1.35
N PHE A 52 -7.41 -5.70 -1.33
CA PHE A 52 -6.32 -6.65 -1.52
C PHE A 52 -6.33 -7.76 -0.45
N ILE A 53 -6.50 -7.41 0.84
CA ILE A 53 -6.56 -8.37 1.93
C ILE A 53 -7.79 -9.28 1.80
N ILE A 54 -8.97 -8.73 1.48
CA ILE A 54 -10.18 -9.53 1.30
C ILE A 54 -9.99 -10.53 0.16
N VAL A 55 -9.49 -10.08 -1.00
CA VAL A 55 -9.23 -10.95 -2.15
C VAL A 55 -8.17 -12.00 -1.83
N LEU A 56 -7.08 -11.62 -1.17
CA LEU A 56 -6.01 -12.54 -0.75
C LEU A 56 -6.56 -13.63 0.17
N VAL A 57 -7.30 -13.23 1.21
CA VAL A 57 -7.89 -14.18 2.17
C VAL A 57 -8.89 -15.10 1.47
N PHE A 58 -9.74 -14.55 0.59
CA PHE A 58 -10.72 -15.33 -0.14
C PHE A 58 -10.08 -16.34 -1.10
N LEU A 59 -9.06 -15.95 -1.87
CA LEU A 59 -8.36 -16.84 -2.79
C LEU A 59 -7.68 -18.00 -2.07
N VAL A 60 -6.99 -17.70 -0.97
CA VAL A 60 -6.31 -18.74 -0.19
C VAL A 60 -7.32 -19.67 0.49
N MET A 61 -8.43 -19.12 0.96
CA MET A 61 -9.52 -19.91 1.52
C MET A 61 -10.20 -20.81 0.48
N LEU A 62 -10.39 -20.30 -0.74
CA LEU A 62 -10.90 -21.07 -1.87
C LEU A 62 -9.95 -22.23 -2.21
N PHE A 63 -8.64 -21.97 -2.19
CA PHE A 63 -7.64 -22.99 -2.49
C PHE A 63 -7.55 -24.08 -1.42
N ILE A 64 -7.59 -23.70 -0.14
CA ILE A 64 -7.40 -24.63 0.99
C ILE A 64 -8.67 -25.44 1.28
N ASN A 65 -9.83 -24.78 1.32
CA ASN A 65 -11.09 -25.37 1.79
C ASN A 65 -12.15 -25.49 0.70
N GLN A 66 -11.80 -25.30 -0.58
CA GLN A 66 -12.77 -25.29 -1.69
C GLN A 66 -13.89 -24.24 -1.51
N GLY A 67 -13.63 -23.20 -0.70
CA GLY A 67 -14.62 -22.15 -0.39
C GLY A 67 -15.61 -22.50 0.73
N GLU A 68 -15.45 -23.64 1.42
CA GLU A 68 -16.28 -23.94 2.60
C GLU A 68 -15.93 -22.97 3.76
N MET A 69 -16.89 -22.12 4.11
CA MET A 69 -16.79 -21.17 5.22
C MET A 69 -16.85 -21.86 6.57
N ARG A 70 -15.68 -22.35 7.00
CA ARG A 70 -15.47 -23.00 8.30
C ARG A 70 -14.98 -21.97 9.33
N VAL A 71 -15.73 -21.78 10.42
CA VAL A 71 -15.46 -20.75 11.44
C VAL A 71 -14.04 -20.83 12.02
N TYR A 72 -13.49 -22.04 12.17
CA TYR A 72 -12.12 -22.25 12.66
C TYR A 72 -11.03 -21.67 11.75
N VAL A 73 -11.30 -21.46 10.45
CA VAL A 73 -10.40 -20.79 9.50
C VAL A 73 -10.27 -19.32 9.85
N LEU A 74 -11.39 -18.64 10.11
CA LEU A 74 -11.37 -17.24 10.55
C LEU A 74 -10.67 -17.08 11.90
N ILE A 75 -10.91 -18.01 12.84
CA ILE A 75 -10.20 -18.03 14.12
C ILE A 75 -8.68 -18.19 13.91
N ALA A 76 -8.25 -19.12 13.05
CA ALA A 76 -6.84 -19.34 12.74
C ALA A 76 -6.18 -18.10 12.12
N LEU A 77 -6.90 -17.39 11.24
CA LEU A 77 -6.45 -16.15 10.62
C LEU A 77 -6.22 -15.05 11.68
N VAL A 78 -7.22 -14.81 12.54
CA VAL A 78 -7.13 -13.80 13.62
C VAL A 78 -6.01 -14.17 14.59
N LEU A 79 -5.90 -15.45 14.95
CA LEU A 79 -4.84 -15.93 15.83
C LEU A 79 -3.46 -15.74 15.20
N GLY A 80 -3.30 -16.03 13.91
CA GLY A 80 -2.05 -15.81 13.18
C GLY A 80 -1.63 -14.34 13.16
N ILE A 81 -2.58 -13.43 12.93
CA ILE A 81 -2.33 -11.98 13.01
C ILE A 81 -1.89 -11.58 14.43
N LEU A 82 -2.60 -12.05 15.46
CA LEU A 82 -2.27 -11.74 16.85
C LEU A 82 -0.88 -12.26 17.24
N LEU A 83 -0.54 -13.48 16.81
CA LEU A 83 0.74 -14.12 17.08
C LEU A 83 1.88 -13.38 16.38
N TYR A 84 1.64 -12.93 15.15
CA TYR A 84 2.56 -12.04 14.45
C TYR A 84 2.84 -10.76 15.26
N TYR A 85 1.80 -10.04 15.67
CA TYR A 85 1.95 -8.78 16.39
C TYR A 85 2.57 -8.94 17.78
N ARG A 86 2.38 -10.09 18.42
CA ARG A 86 2.91 -10.34 19.77
C ARG A 86 4.35 -10.86 19.78
N CYS A 87 4.72 -11.72 18.83
CA CYS A 87 6.03 -12.37 18.83
C CYS A 87 7.01 -11.79 17.80
N LEU A 88 6.53 -11.49 16.59
CA LEU A 88 7.38 -11.16 15.44
C LEU A 88 7.50 -9.65 15.18
N SER A 89 6.51 -8.85 15.59
CA SER A 89 6.49 -7.39 15.36
C SER A 89 7.81 -6.72 15.76
N ARG A 90 8.27 -6.91 17.00
CA ARG A 90 9.50 -6.28 17.52
C ARG A 90 10.76 -6.71 16.77
N ARG A 91 10.82 -7.94 16.29
CA ARG A 91 11.98 -8.46 15.54
C ARG A 91 12.02 -7.86 14.13
N LEU A 92 10.85 -7.78 13.49
CA LEU A 92 10.71 -7.28 12.13
C LEU A 92 10.60 -5.76 12.05
N GLU A 93 10.38 -5.07 13.16
CA GLU A 93 10.20 -3.61 13.19
C GLU A 93 11.37 -2.87 12.53
N ARG A 94 12.62 -3.28 12.79
CA ARG A 94 13.80 -2.69 12.14
C ARG A 94 13.82 -2.90 10.62
N VAL A 95 13.49 -4.11 10.18
CA VAL A 95 13.46 -4.47 8.75
C VAL A 95 12.34 -3.71 8.05
N ILE A 96 11.17 -3.66 8.67
CA ILE A 96 9.98 -2.99 8.16
C ILE A 96 10.19 -1.48 8.12
N SER A 97 10.78 -0.88 9.15
CA SER A 97 11.07 0.55 9.15
C SER A 97 12.07 0.93 8.06
N ALA A 98 13.11 0.11 7.85
CA ALA A 98 14.07 0.33 6.78
C ALA A 98 13.41 0.20 5.40
N ALA A 99 12.63 -0.87 5.18
CA ALA A 99 11.89 -1.07 3.95
C ALA A 99 10.92 0.09 3.67
N ALA A 100 10.19 0.54 4.70
CA ALA A 100 9.27 1.67 4.60
C ALA A 100 10.01 2.97 4.21
N GLN A 101 11.14 3.27 4.84
CA GLN A 101 11.95 4.45 4.51
C GLN A 101 12.44 4.42 3.07
N VAL A 102 12.91 3.26 2.58
CA VAL A 102 13.35 3.09 1.19
C VAL A 102 12.17 3.37 0.25
N THR A 103 11.01 2.77 0.49
CA THR A 103 9.81 2.99 -0.35
C THR A 103 9.42 4.46 -0.41
N VAL A 104 9.39 5.14 0.74
CA VAL A 104 9.05 6.56 0.81
C VAL A 104 10.08 7.44 0.11
N THR A 105 11.37 7.12 0.26
CA THR A 105 12.45 7.85 -0.40
C THR A 105 12.33 7.72 -1.90
N ILE A 106 12.08 6.52 -2.41
CA ILE A 106 11.85 6.28 -3.84
C ILE A 106 10.62 7.06 -4.33
N CYS A 107 9.47 6.95 -3.65
CA CYS A 107 8.25 7.64 -4.05
C CYS A 107 8.40 9.17 -4.05
N SER A 108 9.04 9.74 -3.03
CA SER A 108 9.30 11.19 -2.93
C SER A 108 10.29 11.67 -3.98
N CYS A 109 11.30 10.87 -4.31
CA CYS A 109 12.23 11.14 -5.39
C CYS A 109 11.50 11.20 -6.73
N ILE A 110 10.68 10.19 -7.03
CA ILE A 110 9.84 10.13 -8.24
C ILE A 110 8.90 11.35 -8.32
N TYR A 111 8.20 11.66 -7.23
CA TYR A 111 7.31 12.82 -7.18
C TYR A 111 8.06 14.15 -7.41
N GLY A 112 9.25 14.30 -6.83
CA GLY A 112 10.11 15.47 -7.04
C GLY A 112 10.54 15.63 -8.50
N TYR A 113 10.98 14.53 -9.13
CA TYR A 113 11.31 14.52 -10.55
C TYR A 113 10.10 14.86 -11.43
N LEU A 114 8.94 14.26 -11.17
CA LEU A 114 7.73 14.51 -11.93
C LEU A 114 7.29 15.98 -11.83
N LYS A 115 7.31 16.56 -10.61
CA LYS A 115 6.99 17.98 -10.41
C LYS A 115 7.97 18.90 -11.13
N LYS A 116 9.27 18.56 -11.10
CA LYS A 116 10.30 19.32 -11.82
C LYS A 116 10.10 19.25 -13.34
N ALA A 117 9.81 18.06 -13.87
CA ALA A 117 9.50 17.86 -15.28
C ALA A 117 8.25 18.65 -15.70
N ILE A 118 7.16 18.56 -14.95
CA ILE A 118 5.93 19.32 -15.22
C ILE A 118 6.20 20.83 -15.20
N LYS A 119 6.89 21.34 -14.17
CA LYS A 119 7.22 22.77 -14.07
C LYS A 119 8.09 23.22 -15.25
N TRP A 120 9.08 22.42 -15.62
CA TRP A 120 9.93 22.69 -16.78
C TRP A 120 9.10 22.76 -18.07
N THR A 121 8.20 21.80 -18.30
CA THR A 121 7.34 21.78 -19.48
C THR A 121 6.39 22.99 -19.53
N ILE A 122 5.76 23.35 -18.41
CA ILE A 122 4.89 24.54 -18.31
C ILE A 122 5.69 25.81 -18.58
N SER A 123 6.91 25.93 -18.02
CA SER A 123 7.76 27.10 -18.27
C SER A 123 8.16 27.22 -19.74
N ARG A 124 8.37 26.09 -20.42
CA ARG A 124 8.67 26.05 -21.86
C ARG A 124 7.48 26.49 -22.72
N LEU A 125 6.26 26.10 -22.33
CA LEU A 125 5.02 26.54 -22.97
C LEU A 125 4.70 28.01 -22.69
N ALA A 126 5.02 28.51 -21.49
CA ALA A 126 4.84 29.93 -21.15
C ALA A 126 5.76 30.85 -21.98
N LEU A 127 6.94 30.36 -22.37
CA LEU A 127 7.87 31.04 -23.28
C LEU A 127 7.38 31.13 -24.74
N LEU A 128 6.39 30.31 -25.13
CA LEU A 128 5.74 30.37 -26.45
C LEU A 128 4.53 31.32 -26.47
N LYS A 129 4.19 31.96 -25.34
CA LYS A 129 3.09 32.93 -25.30
C LYS A 129 3.50 34.20 -26.06
N PRO A 130 2.82 34.59 -27.15
CA PRO A 130 3.19 35.76 -27.92
C PRO A 130 3.10 37.02 -27.06
N ARG A 131 4.09 37.91 -27.21
CA ARG A 131 4.14 39.20 -26.51
C ARG A 131 2.90 40.02 -26.94
N PRO A 132 2.15 40.66 -26.01
CA PRO A 132 1.03 41.51 -26.40
C PRO A 132 1.53 42.60 -27.36
N PRO A 133 0.73 42.97 -28.38
CA PRO A 133 1.14 43.97 -29.36
C PRO A 133 1.47 45.27 -28.64
N GLU A 134 2.60 45.89 -29.03
CA GLU A 134 3.02 47.17 -28.48
C GLU A 134 1.96 48.23 -28.82
N PRO A 135 1.60 49.11 -27.88
CA PRO A 135 0.60 50.14 -28.14
C PRO A 135 1.05 51.01 -29.33
N PRO A 136 0.11 51.40 -30.21
CA PRO A 136 0.41 52.18 -31.41
C PRO A 136 1.21 53.43 -31.03
N ALA A 137 2.31 53.67 -31.76
CA ALA A 137 3.24 54.78 -31.57
C ALA A 137 2.65 56.15 -32.01
N ASP A 138 1.38 56.15 -32.38
CA ASP A 138 0.65 57.17 -33.12
C ASP A 138 -0.52 57.76 -32.30
N ALA A 139 -0.46 57.68 -30.98
CA ALA A 139 -1.38 58.38 -30.07
C ALA A 139 -0.83 59.75 -29.57
N GLU A 140 0.21 60.27 -30.21
CA GLU A 140 0.76 61.62 -29.99
C GLU A 140 0.58 62.45 -31.27
N ASP A 141 -0.65 62.88 -31.56
CA ASP A 141 -0.97 64.00 -32.47
C ASP A 141 -2.13 64.82 -31.87
#